data_AF-A0A645D0D8-F1
#
_entry.id   AF-A0A645D0D8-F1
#
_cell.length_a   1.000
_cell.length_b   1.000
_cell.length_c   1.000
_cell.angle_alpha   90.00
_cell.angle_beta   90.00
_cell.angle_gamma   90.00
#
_symmetry.space_group_name_H-M   'P 1'
#
loop_
_entity.id
_entity.type
_entity.pdbx_description
1 polymer ?
#
loop_
_entity_poly.entity_id
_entity_poly.type
_entity_poly.pdbx_seq_one_letter_code
_entity_poly.pdbx_strand_id
1 'polypeptide(L)'
;MVKLGMSNDLGTTLDAWQANMQDLCRILRELLDVIRAKFSPDNRLMLAFLWADEAVSILCEKHAIDLYMTSSALQEQMPATLTGLLAFSREEMEYRSEQDYPSGSNNPETVQYRKAVLKKWTQSALYLIPEISRWPKRVSEILAGTAAGIAMAFATLTAIFAETTFIRNSLQWALIVIIGYVFKDRIKEWLRLFFNAVLPRMMADEISSFLSPKTNKKICSSRIKLKFEEPDTLPTMVKEIRKDKNNPFRDMLPKEDIIHYMRDLVMHPLTKHGLERERFPRENNFTLVTRIRLDDFLKEMDDPNDVVFRMDPNADELDQLNSERVYHLHLVIREYAKKEDLDVYSHYTIVLNKSGIVRIEQMPLL
;
A
#
# COMPACT_ATOMS: atom_id res chain seq x y z
N MET A 1 28.67 16.17 -6.74
CA MET A 1 28.76 17.39 -5.91
C MET A 1 27.35 17.85 -5.57
N VAL A 2 26.78 17.32 -4.48
CA VAL A 2 25.51 17.78 -3.92
C VAL A 2 25.80 19.04 -3.10
N LYS A 3 25.04 20.10 -3.37
CA LYS A 3 25.35 21.50 -3.07
C LYS A 3 25.47 21.78 -1.56
N LEU A 4 26.54 22.50 -1.20
CA LEU A 4 26.85 23.13 0.10
C LEU A 4 25.75 24.02 0.72
N GLY A 5 24.57 24.15 0.10
CA GLY A 5 23.42 24.88 0.65
C GLY A 5 22.47 24.01 1.48
N MET A 6 22.56 22.67 1.41
CA MET A 6 21.65 21.77 2.12
C MET A 6 22.07 21.46 3.56
N SER A 7 23.36 21.60 3.92
CA SER A 7 23.85 21.26 5.27
C SER A 7 23.41 22.27 6.33
N ASN A 8 23.47 23.57 6.02
CA ASN A 8 22.98 24.61 6.94
C ASN A 8 21.45 24.52 7.12
N ASP A 9 20.71 24.24 6.06
CA ASP A 9 19.26 24.02 6.09
C ASP A 9 18.90 22.76 6.90
N LEU A 10 19.69 21.69 6.75
CA LEU A 10 19.55 20.48 7.54
C LEU A 10 19.78 20.75 9.03
N GLY A 11 20.83 21.49 9.41
CA GLY A 11 21.08 21.84 10.80
C GLY A 11 19.97 22.63 11.44
N THR A 12 19.49 23.67 10.76
CA THR A 12 18.32 24.42 11.24
C THR A 12 17.07 23.54 11.35
N THR A 13 16.89 22.58 10.44
CA THR A 13 15.76 21.65 10.46
C THR A 13 15.86 20.68 11.63
N LEU A 14 17.05 20.16 11.93
CA LEU A 14 17.28 19.24 13.05
C LEU A 14 17.12 19.94 14.40
N ASP A 15 17.67 21.15 14.55
CA ASP A 15 17.52 21.95 15.76
C ASP A 15 16.04 22.33 15.99
N ALA A 16 15.34 22.74 14.92
CA ALA A 16 13.90 23.02 15.00
C ALA A 16 13.08 21.76 15.34
N TRP A 17 13.44 20.60 14.79
CA TRP A 17 12.82 19.33 15.15
C TRP A 17 13.00 19.03 16.64
N GLN A 18 14.22 19.15 17.16
CA GLN A 18 14.52 18.90 18.58
C GLN A 18 13.70 19.84 19.48
N ALA A 19 13.73 21.16 19.21
CA ALA A 19 12.97 22.14 19.99
C ALA A 19 11.47 21.84 19.99
N ASN A 20 10.89 21.55 18.82
CA ASN A 20 9.48 21.21 18.70
C ASN A 20 9.11 19.92 19.45
N MET A 21 9.98 18.90 19.44
CA MET A 21 9.75 17.66 20.19
C MET A 21 9.85 17.90 21.71
N GLN A 22 10.82 18.70 22.17
CA GLN A 22 10.94 19.08 23.57
C GLN A 22 9.70 19.84 24.06
N ASP A 23 9.21 20.80 23.29
CA ASP A 23 7.98 21.52 23.60
C ASP A 23 6.75 20.60 23.62
N LEU A 24 6.66 19.65 22.68
CA LEU A 24 5.58 18.67 22.66
C LEU A 24 5.61 17.77 23.91
N CYS A 25 6.77 17.25 24.28
CA CYS A 25 6.95 16.47 25.50
C CYS A 25 6.56 17.29 26.74
N ARG A 26 6.99 18.56 26.81
CA ARG A 26 6.65 19.47 27.91
C ARG A 26 5.14 19.66 28.04
N ILE A 27 4.45 20.00 26.95
CA ILE A 27 2.99 20.21 26.96
C ILE A 27 2.27 18.93 27.40
N LEU A 28 2.71 17.77 26.91
CA LEU A 28 2.08 16.50 27.24
C LEU A 28 2.27 16.12 28.72
N ARG A 29 3.45 16.39 29.28
CA ARG A 29 3.76 16.18 30.70
C ARG A 29 3.01 17.14 31.61
N GLU A 30 2.91 18.42 31.24
CA GLU A 30 2.08 19.40 31.96
C GLU A 30 0.60 18.94 32.01
N LEU A 31 0.09 18.37 30.92
CA LEU A 31 -1.26 17.79 30.89
C LEU A 31 -1.38 16.54 31.77
N LEU A 32 -0.35 15.69 31.80
CA LEU A 32 -0.32 14.49 32.65
C LEU A 32 -0.43 14.88 34.13
N ASP A 33 0.24 15.94 34.57
CA ASP A 33 0.16 16.44 35.95
C ASP A 33 -1.26 16.92 36.31
N VAL A 34 -1.92 17.64 35.40
CA VAL A 34 -3.32 18.06 35.57
C VAL A 34 -4.26 16.86 35.68
N ILE A 35 -3.98 15.78 34.95
CA ILE A 35 -4.78 14.55 34.97
C ILE A 35 -4.51 13.74 36.24
N ARG A 36 -3.25 13.71 36.72
CA ARG A 36 -2.85 13.10 38.00
C ARG A 36 -3.56 13.74 39.19
N ALA A 37 -3.78 15.05 39.14
CA ALA A 37 -4.53 15.76 40.17
C ALA A 37 -6.05 15.42 40.18
N LYS A 38 -6.61 14.93 39.06
CA LYS A 38 -8.07 14.76 38.90
C LYS A 38 -8.55 13.32 38.95
N PHE A 39 -7.72 12.34 38.64
CA PHE A 39 -8.13 10.94 38.48
C PHE A 39 -7.30 10.00 39.35
N SER A 40 -7.92 8.92 39.84
CA SER A 40 -7.21 7.86 40.56
C SER A 40 -6.24 7.12 39.64
N PRO A 41 -5.17 6.49 40.18
CA PRO A 41 -4.19 5.72 39.40
C PRO A 41 -4.82 4.61 38.55
N ASP A 42 -5.87 3.96 39.07
CA ASP A 42 -6.58 2.86 38.37
C ASP A 42 -7.58 3.35 37.31
N ASN A 43 -7.75 4.67 37.15
CA ASN A 43 -8.70 5.21 36.19
C ASN A 43 -8.24 4.89 34.76
N ARG A 44 -9.15 4.40 33.92
CA ARG A 44 -8.84 4.06 32.52
C ARG A 44 -8.30 5.24 31.71
N LEU A 45 -8.74 6.47 31.99
CA LEU A 45 -8.21 7.68 31.34
C LEU A 45 -6.77 7.94 31.80
N MET A 46 -6.49 7.80 33.10
CA MET A 46 -5.13 7.92 33.63
C MET A 46 -4.19 6.92 32.96
N LEU A 47 -4.57 5.64 32.94
CA LEU A 47 -3.78 4.58 32.30
C LEU A 47 -3.54 4.85 30.80
N ALA A 48 -4.56 5.36 30.09
CA ALA A 48 -4.42 5.73 28.68
C ALA A 48 -3.43 6.90 28.49
N PHE A 49 -3.43 7.89 29.38
CA PHE A 49 -2.48 9.00 29.34
C PHE A 49 -1.05 8.55 29.66
N LEU A 50 -0.85 7.67 30.65
CA LEU A 50 0.46 7.07 30.94
C LEU A 50 0.99 6.26 29.75
N TRP A 51 0.13 5.48 29.09
CA TRP A 51 0.52 4.77 27.85
C TRP A 51 0.85 5.71 26.71
N ALA A 52 0.15 6.84 26.60
CA ALA A 52 0.43 7.85 25.58
C ALA A 52 1.78 8.54 25.83
N ASP A 53 2.04 8.97 27.07
CA ASP A 53 3.30 9.58 27.49
C ASP A 53 4.50 8.64 27.26
N GLU A 54 4.38 7.38 27.72
CA GLU A 54 5.41 6.36 27.49
C GLU A 54 5.66 6.13 25.99
N ALA A 55 4.60 6.05 25.18
CA ALA A 55 4.72 5.84 23.73
C ALA A 55 5.37 7.04 23.01
N VAL A 56 5.05 8.27 23.43
CA VAL A 56 5.65 9.50 22.89
C VAL A 56 7.13 9.54 23.23
N SER A 57 7.51 9.25 24.48
CA SER A 57 8.91 9.20 24.90
C SER A 57 9.74 8.20 24.06
N ILE A 58 9.20 6.99 23.84
CA ILE A 58 9.83 5.97 22.97
C ILE A 58 10.00 6.47 21.53
N LEU A 59 8.99 7.17 20.99
CA LEU A 59 9.03 7.71 19.62
C LEU A 59 10.07 8.83 19.49
N CYS A 60 10.12 9.75 20.46
CA CYS A 60 11.08 10.84 20.52
C CYS A 60 12.52 10.31 20.60
N GLU A 61 12.79 9.38 21.52
CA GLU A 61 14.09 8.69 21.62
C GLU A 61 14.48 8.03 20.30
N LYS A 62 13.58 7.22 19.72
CA LYS A 62 13.85 6.50 18.48
C LYS A 62 14.19 7.48 17.34
N HIS A 63 13.37 8.51 17.14
CA HIS A 63 13.59 9.46 16.06
C HIS A 63 14.86 10.28 16.26
N ALA A 64 15.22 10.65 17.49
CA ALA A 64 16.48 11.31 17.79
C ALA A 64 17.69 10.44 17.39
N ILE A 65 17.64 9.14 17.73
CA ILE A 65 18.67 8.17 17.34
C ILE A 65 18.71 7.99 15.81
N ASP A 66 17.56 7.80 15.15
CA ASP A 66 17.50 7.61 13.69
C ASP A 66 18.07 8.83 12.94
N LEU A 67 17.73 10.05 13.40
CA LEU A 67 18.26 11.31 12.84
C LEU A 67 19.76 11.46 13.08
N TYR A 68 20.24 11.11 14.28
CA TYR A 68 21.67 11.09 14.59
C TYR A 68 22.43 10.12 13.69
N MET A 69 21.95 8.87 13.57
CA MET A 69 22.61 7.84 12.75
C MET A 69 22.69 8.24 11.29
N THR A 70 21.60 8.80 10.75
CA THR A 70 21.53 9.28 9.36
C THR A 70 22.45 10.48 9.10
N SER A 71 22.68 11.31 10.12
CA SER A 71 23.46 12.55 10.02
C SER A 71 24.89 12.42 10.56
N SER A 72 25.28 11.23 11.03
CA SER A 72 26.56 10.96 11.71
C SER A 72 27.80 11.29 10.86
N ALA A 73 27.69 11.19 9.53
CA ALA A 73 28.76 11.59 8.61
C ALA A 73 29.06 13.10 8.64
N LEU A 74 28.14 13.92 9.15
CA LEU A 74 28.28 15.38 9.27
C LEU A 74 28.71 15.81 10.68
N GLN A 75 29.20 14.89 11.52
CA GLN A 75 29.58 15.17 12.91
C GLN A 75 30.56 16.35 13.06
N GLU A 76 31.54 16.46 12.16
CA GLU A 76 32.52 17.55 12.18
C GLU A 76 31.92 18.91 11.80
N GLN A 77 30.84 18.91 11.01
CA GLN A 77 30.18 20.13 10.54
C GLN A 77 29.14 20.65 11.53
N MET A 78 28.49 19.75 12.28
CA MET A 78 27.37 20.08 13.17
C MET A 78 27.44 19.37 14.54
N PRO A 79 28.55 19.54 15.30
CA PRO A 79 28.76 18.79 16.54
C PRO A 79 27.74 19.12 17.63
N ALA A 80 27.30 20.38 17.72
CA ALA A 80 26.34 20.83 18.74
C ALA A 80 24.96 20.19 18.55
N THR A 81 24.39 20.26 17.34
CA THR A 81 23.10 19.66 16.98
C THR A 81 23.08 18.16 17.24
N LEU A 82 24.11 17.43 16.79
CA LEU A 82 24.15 15.97 16.94
C LEU A 82 24.35 15.54 18.39
N THR A 83 25.12 16.30 19.17
CA THR A 83 25.21 16.11 20.62
C THR A 83 23.87 16.40 21.30
N GLY A 84 23.15 17.43 20.84
CA GLY A 84 21.80 17.77 21.29
C GLY A 84 20.80 16.64 21.10
N LEU A 85 20.80 15.98 19.93
CA LEU A 85 19.95 14.82 19.66
C LEU A 85 20.24 13.65 20.59
N LEU A 86 21.52 13.34 20.85
CA LEU A 86 21.90 12.27 21.78
C LEU A 86 21.55 12.62 23.23
N ALA A 87 21.73 13.88 23.64
CA ALA A 87 21.34 14.36 24.96
C ALA A 87 19.83 14.22 25.15
N PHE A 88 19.03 14.67 24.18
CA PHE A 88 17.58 14.52 24.19
C PHE A 88 17.15 13.05 24.25
N SER A 89 17.80 12.16 23.48
CA SER A 89 17.54 10.72 23.56
C SER A 89 17.83 10.15 24.95
N ARG A 90 18.88 10.62 25.63
CA ARG A 90 19.23 10.20 26.98
C ARG A 90 18.22 10.71 28.01
N GLU A 91 17.84 11.97 27.92
CA GLU A 91 16.82 12.59 28.77
C GLU A 91 15.49 11.79 28.71
N GLU A 92 15.07 11.39 27.51
CA GLU A 92 13.87 10.57 27.34
C GLU A 92 14.02 9.15 27.94
N MET A 93 15.21 8.55 27.86
CA MET A 93 15.49 7.27 28.51
C MET A 93 15.43 7.39 30.04
N GLU A 94 16.12 8.38 30.60
CA GLU A 94 16.16 8.65 32.05
C GLU A 94 14.75 8.96 32.57
N TYR A 95 13.99 9.79 31.86
CA TYR A 95 12.60 10.09 32.18
C TYR A 95 11.73 8.83 32.34
N ARG A 96 11.86 7.85 31.42
CA ARG A 96 11.08 6.62 31.52
C ARG A 96 11.48 5.75 32.71
N SER A 97 12.75 5.78 33.09
CA SER A 97 13.23 5.11 34.30
C SER A 97 12.72 5.82 35.57
N GLU A 98 12.70 7.15 35.59
CA GLU A 98 12.17 7.94 36.72
C GLU A 98 10.66 7.78 36.93
N GLN A 99 9.89 7.64 35.84
CA GLN A 99 8.44 7.42 35.90
C GLN A 99 8.05 5.95 36.14
N ASP A 100 9.01 5.06 36.38
CA ASP A 100 8.81 3.60 36.55
C ASP A 100 8.02 2.97 35.39
N TYR A 101 8.28 3.44 34.16
CA TYR A 101 7.66 2.85 32.98
C TYR A 101 8.32 1.50 32.63
N PRO A 102 7.57 0.49 32.16
CA PRO A 102 8.15 -0.80 31.79
C PRO A 102 9.23 -0.70 30.70
N SER A 103 9.13 0.32 29.84
CA SER A 103 10.15 0.62 28.82
C SER A 103 11.41 1.32 29.33
N GLY A 104 11.44 1.77 30.59
CA GLY A 104 12.63 2.25 31.30
C GLY A 104 13.38 1.14 32.06
N SER A 105 12.94 -0.11 31.93
CA SER A 105 13.58 -1.26 32.59
C SER A 105 14.90 -1.66 31.93
N ASN A 106 15.81 -2.25 32.72
CA ASN A 106 17.07 -2.78 32.21
C ASN A 106 16.92 -4.13 31.46
N ASN A 107 15.72 -4.72 31.43
CA ASN A 107 15.49 -5.98 30.73
C ASN A 107 15.10 -5.72 29.26
N PRO A 108 15.95 -6.08 28.27
CA PRO A 108 15.68 -5.83 26.86
C PRO A 108 14.38 -6.48 26.36
N GLU A 109 14.02 -7.66 26.88
CA GLU A 109 12.80 -8.36 26.48
C GLU A 109 11.54 -7.57 26.89
N THR A 110 11.51 -7.10 28.14
CA THR A 110 10.41 -6.28 28.67
C THR A 110 10.26 -4.99 27.86
N VAL A 111 11.37 -4.31 27.59
CA VAL A 111 11.38 -3.08 26.78
C VAL A 111 10.84 -3.35 25.38
N GLN A 112 11.33 -4.40 24.71
CA GLN A 112 10.93 -4.71 23.35
C GLN A 112 9.44 -5.12 23.27
N TYR A 113 8.98 -5.93 24.21
CA TYR A 113 7.58 -6.31 24.31
C TYR A 113 6.69 -5.07 24.53
N ARG A 114 7.06 -4.21 25.49
CA ARG A 114 6.32 -2.98 25.79
C ARG A 114 6.26 -2.04 24.59
N LYS A 115 7.38 -1.84 23.89
CA LYS A 115 7.45 -1.08 22.63
C LYS A 115 6.47 -1.63 21.59
N ALA A 116 6.40 -2.95 21.42
CA ALA A 116 5.48 -3.59 20.47
C ALA A 116 4.00 -3.39 20.86
N VAL A 117 3.66 -3.49 22.15
CA VAL A 117 2.30 -3.28 22.68
C VAL A 117 1.86 -1.83 22.47
N LEU A 118 2.68 -0.87 22.89
CA LEU A 118 2.39 0.56 22.73
C LEU A 118 2.28 0.97 21.27
N LYS A 119 3.13 0.41 20.40
CA LYS A 119 3.03 0.62 18.95
C LYS A 119 1.68 0.15 18.40
N LYS A 120 1.24 -1.07 18.75
CA LYS A 120 -0.06 -1.58 18.31
C LYS A 120 -1.20 -0.71 18.83
N TRP A 121 -1.14 -0.30 20.09
CA TRP A 121 -2.17 0.54 20.72
C TRP A 121 -2.26 1.92 20.05
N THR A 122 -1.15 2.65 19.94
CA THR A 122 -1.11 3.98 19.30
C THR A 122 -1.52 3.92 17.83
N GLN A 123 -1.00 2.95 17.08
CA GLN A 123 -1.29 2.82 15.65
C GLN A 123 -2.73 2.36 15.37
N SER A 124 -3.36 1.60 16.27
CA SER A 124 -4.76 1.19 16.10
C SER A 124 -5.72 2.38 16.01
N ALA A 125 -5.35 3.52 16.61
CA ALA A 125 -6.12 4.75 16.53
C ALA A 125 -5.92 5.52 15.20
N LEU A 126 -4.91 5.15 14.41
CA LEU A 126 -4.58 5.78 13.12
C LEU A 126 -5.03 4.95 11.91
N TYR A 127 -5.21 3.64 12.09
CA TYR A 127 -5.64 2.75 11.02
C TYR A 127 -7.16 2.58 10.99
N LEU A 128 -7.72 2.69 9.79
CA LEU A 128 -9.09 2.30 9.52
C LEU A 128 -9.09 0.85 9.03
N ILE A 129 -9.93 0.02 9.64
CA ILE A 129 -10.07 -1.37 9.26
C ILE A 129 -11.00 -1.42 8.03
N PRO A 130 -10.55 -1.94 6.87
CA PRO A 130 -11.40 -2.09 5.71
C PRO A 130 -12.37 -3.26 5.92
N GLU A 131 -13.66 -3.01 5.67
CA GLU A 131 -14.64 -4.07 5.47
C GLU A 131 -14.69 -4.41 3.98
N ILE A 132 -14.15 -5.58 3.62
CA ILE A 132 -14.18 -6.09 2.24
C ILE A 132 -15.59 -6.58 1.94
N SER A 133 -16.21 -6.01 0.91
CA SER A 133 -17.54 -6.36 0.47
C SER A 133 -17.55 -7.74 -0.18
N ARG A 134 -18.50 -8.58 0.24
CA ARG A 134 -18.79 -9.88 -0.41
C ARG A 134 -19.64 -9.75 -1.69
N TRP A 135 -19.94 -8.53 -2.12
CA TRP A 135 -20.84 -8.26 -3.23
C TRP A 135 -20.38 -8.86 -4.57
N PRO A 136 -19.09 -8.77 -4.97
CA PRO A 136 -18.61 -9.44 -6.19
C PRO A 136 -18.85 -10.96 -6.17
N LYS A 137 -18.62 -11.60 -5.02
CA LYS A 137 -18.87 -13.04 -4.83
C LYS A 137 -20.35 -13.38 -4.97
N ARG A 138 -21.24 -12.61 -4.35
CA ARG A 138 -22.70 -12.82 -4.44
C ARG A 138 -23.22 -12.68 -5.88
N VAL A 139 -22.71 -11.71 -6.63
CA VAL A 139 -23.09 -11.53 -8.05
C VAL A 139 -22.63 -12.72 -8.88
N SER A 140 -21.40 -13.22 -8.67
CA SER A 140 -20.90 -14.43 -9.33
C SER A 140 -21.78 -15.65 -9.02
N GLU A 141 -22.22 -15.82 -7.78
CA GLU A 141 -23.13 -16.90 -7.36
C GLU A 141 -24.50 -16.79 -8.06
N ILE A 142 -25.08 -15.58 -8.17
CA ILE A 142 -26.34 -15.37 -8.89
C ILE A 142 -26.20 -15.72 -10.36
N LEU A 143 -25.14 -15.25 -11.03
CA LEU A 143 -24.89 -15.54 -12.45
C LEU A 143 -24.65 -17.03 -12.69
N ALA A 144 -23.93 -17.71 -11.80
CA ALA A 144 -23.76 -19.16 -11.85
C ALA A 144 -25.10 -19.90 -11.68
N GLY A 145 -25.99 -19.39 -10.82
CA GLY A 145 -27.37 -19.86 -10.69
C GLY A 145 -28.17 -19.69 -11.97
N THR A 146 -28.09 -18.51 -12.61
CA THR A 146 -28.73 -18.24 -13.91
C THR A 146 -28.21 -19.19 -15.00
N ALA A 147 -26.89 -19.42 -15.07
CA ALA A 147 -26.28 -20.37 -16.00
C ALA A 147 -26.83 -21.79 -15.79
N ALA A 148 -26.94 -22.23 -14.53
CA ALA A 148 -27.51 -23.54 -14.20
C ALA A 148 -29.00 -23.63 -14.59
N GLY A 149 -29.77 -22.55 -14.40
CA GLY A 149 -31.18 -22.47 -14.81
C GLY A 149 -31.36 -22.60 -16.31
N ILE A 150 -30.57 -21.86 -17.10
CA ILE A 150 -30.59 -21.94 -18.58
C ILE A 150 -30.21 -23.34 -19.05
N ALA A 151 -29.17 -23.93 -18.47
CA ALA A 151 -28.75 -25.29 -18.81
C ALA A 151 -29.82 -26.34 -18.46
N MET A 152 -30.49 -26.20 -17.31
CA MET A 152 -31.61 -27.09 -16.95
C MET A 152 -32.79 -26.92 -17.91
N ALA A 153 -33.16 -25.69 -18.27
CA ALA A 153 -34.23 -25.44 -19.23
C ALA A 153 -33.94 -26.08 -20.60
N PHE A 154 -32.69 -26.03 -21.06
CA PHE A 154 -32.27 -26.72 -22.28
C PHE A 154 -32.44 -28.24 -22.17
N ALA A 155 -31.99 -28.84 -21.06
CA ALA A 155 -32.10 -30.28 -20.84
C ALA A 155 -33.56 -30.75 -20.77
N THR A 156 -34.42 -30.00 -20.07
CA THR A 156 -35.84 -30.33 -19.96
C THR A 156 -36.55 -30.21 -21.29
N LEU A 157 -36.28 -29.15 -22.06
CA LEU A 157 -36.84 -29.00 -23.42
C LEU A 157 -36.38 -30.14 -24.34
N THR A 158 -35.11 -30.54 -24.25
CA THR A 158 -34.58 -31.67 -25.03
C THR A 158 -35.24 -33.00 -24.64
N ALA A 159 -35.47 -33.22 -23.34
CA ALA A 159 -36.16 -34.41 -22.86
C ALA A 159 -37.64 -34.43 -23.31
N ILE A 160 -38.34 -33.30 -23.21
CA ILE A 160 -39.72 -33.16 -23.71
C ILE A 160 -39.76 -33.43 -25.21
N PHE A 161 -38.84 -32.85 -25.99
CA PHE A 161 -38.74 -33.09 -27.43
C PHE A 161 -38.49 -34.56 -27.77
N ALA A 162 -37.61 -35.22 -27.02
CA ALA A 162 -37.35 -36.65 -27.20
C ALA A 162 -38.61 -37.49 -26.91
N GLU A 163 -39.35 -37.17 -25.84
CA GLU A 163 -40.58 -37.86 -25.46
C GLU A 163 -41.74 -37.63 -26.45
N THR A 164 -41.84 -36.46 -27.08
CA THR A 164 -42.91 -36.16 -28.05
C THR A 164 -42.63 -36.72 -29.45
N THR A 165 -41.35 -36.83 -29.84
CA THR A 165 -40.97 -37.21 -31.21
C THR A 165 -40.67 -38.70 -31.34
N PHE A 166 -40.15 -39.34 -30.29
CA PHE A 166 -39.71 -40.74 -30.33
C PHE A 166 -40.48 -41.58 -29.31
N ILE A 167 -40.61 -42.88 -29.62
CA ILE A 167 -41.19 -43.84 -28.69
C ILE A 167 -40.30 -43.87 -27.44
N ARG A 168 -40.94 -43.70 -26.28
CA ARG A 168 -40.27 -43.76 -24.97
C ARG A 168 -39.49 -45.07 -24.83
N ASN A 169 -38.27 -44.99 -24.30
CA ASN A 169 -37.33 -46.12 -24.15
C ASN A 169 -36.81 -46.72 -25.47
N SER A 170 -37.02 -46.07 -26.61
CA SER A 170 -36.28 -46.43 -27.83
C SER A 170 -34.80 -46.01 -27.73
N LEU A 171 -33.95 -46.66 -28.53
CA LEU A 171 -32.53 -46.33 -28.61
C LEU A 171 -32.31 -44.87 -29.05
N GLN A 172 -33.15 -44.37 -29.96
CA GLN A 172 -33.13 -42.98 -30.44
C GLN A 172 -33.49 -41.99 -29.32
N TRP A 173 -34.52 -42.29 -28.53
CA TRP A 173 -34.89 -41.49 -27.36
C TRP A 173 -33.74 -41.41 -26.35
N ALA A 174 -33.15 -42.56 -26.01
CA ALA A 174 -32.06 -42.62 -25.03
C ALA A 174 -30.84 -41.81 -25.48
N LEU A 175 -30.46 -41.92 -26.76
CA LEU A 175 -29.36 -41.15 -27.33
C LEU A 175 -29.59 -39.64 -27.23
N ILE A 176 -30.79 -39.16 -27.57
CA ILE A 176 -31.12 -37.73 -27.51
C ILE A 176 -31.07 -37.22 -26.07
N VAL A 177 -31.59 -37.97 -25.10
CA VAL A 177 -31.57 -37.59 -23.69
C VAL A 177 -30.13 -37.53 -23.15
N ILE A 178 -29.29 -38.51 -23.48
CA ILE A 178 -27.86 -38.53 -23.09
C ILE A 178 -27.14 -37.32 -23.68
N ILE A 179 -27.32 -37.06 -24.99
CA ILE A 179 -26.72 -35.92 -25.67
C ILE A 179 -27.19 -34.61 -25.01
N GLY A 180 -28.50 -34.45 -24.77
CA GLY A 180 -29.06 -33.29 -24.08
C GLY A 180 -28.43 -33.05 -22.70
N TYR A 181 -28.17 -34.13 -21.95
CA TYR A 181 -27.51 -34.05 -20.64
C TYR A 181 -26.04 -33.63 -20.74
N VAL A 182 -25.29 -34.11 -21.73
CA VAL A 182 -23.90 -33.67 -21.96
C VAL A 182 -23.85 -32.21 -22.39
N PHE A 183 -24.77 -31.80 -23.28
CA PHE A 183 -24.86 -30.40 -23.73
C PHE A 183 -25.26 -29.45 -22.61
N LYS A 184 -26.14 -29.86 -21.69
CA LYS A 184 -26.43 -29.10 -20.46
C LYS A 184 -25.15 -28.73 -19.70
N ASP A 185 -24.28 -29.69 -19.46
CA ASP A 185 -23.03 -29.43 -18.71
C ASP A 185 -22.09 -28.49 -19.49
N ARG A 186 -22.02 -28.63 -20.81
CA ARG A 186 -21.21 -27.72 -21.66
C ARG A 186 -21.78 -26.31 -21.72
N ILE A 187 -23.09 -26.16 -21.87
CA ILE A 187 -23.79 -24.86 -21.85
C ILE A 187 -23.57 -24.17 -20.50
N LYS A 188 -23.73 -24.89 -19.40
CA LYS A 188 -23.50 -24.35 -18.05
C LYS A 188 -22.07 -23.83 -17.90
N GLU A 189 -21.07 -24.61 -18.33
CA GLU A 189 -19.67 -24.22 -18.20
C GLU A 189 -19.32 -23.03 -19.12
N TRP A 190 -19.80 -23.03 -20.36
CA TRP A 190 -19.62 -21.88 -21.26
C TRP A 190 -20.26 -20.61 -20.72
N LEU A 191 -21.49 -20.69 -20.20
CA LEU A 191 -22.16 -19.54 -19.59
C LEU A 191 -21.41 -19.08 -18.32
N ARG A 192 -20.92 -20.01 -17.51
CA ARG A 192 -20.14 -19.68 -16.32
C ARG A 192 -18.84 -18.96 -16.68
N LEU A 193 -18.11 -19.45 -17.69
CA LEU A 193 -16.89 -18.81 -18.20
C LEU A 193 -17.19 -17.45 -18.82
N PHE A 194 -18.26 -17.34 -19.61
CA PHE A 194 -18.72 -16.07 -20.18
C PHE A 194 -19.05 -15.04 -19.10
N PHE A 195 -19.86 -15.42 -18.10
CA PHE A 195 -20.18 -14.55 -16.98
C PHE A 195 -18.96 -14.19 -16.14
N ASN A 196 -18.06 -15.14 -15.88
CA ASN A 196 -16.80 -14.88 -15.18
C ASN A 196 -15.81 -14.03 -15.99
N ALA A 197 -15.89 -14.01 -17.32
CA ALA A 197 -15.07 -13.15 -18.18
C ALA A 197 -15.65 -11.73 -18.31
N VAL A 198 -16.98 -11.60 -18.25
CA VAL A 198 -17.68 -10.30 -18.30
C VAL A 198 -17.67 -9.59 -16.93
N LEU A 199 -17.71 -10.34 -15.83
CA LEU A 199 -17.77 -9.80 -14.47
C LEU A 199 -16.57 -8.88 -14.11
N PRO A 200 -15.30 -9.24 -14.38
CA PRO A 200 -14.12 -8.40 -14.10
C PRO A 200 -14.05 -7.14 -14.96
N ARG A 201 -14.66 -7.16 -16.17
CA ARG A 201 -14.68 -6.00 -17.06
C ARG A 201 -15.60 -4.90 -16.54
N MET A 202 -16.68 -5.26 -15.84
CA MET A 202 -17.67 -4.32 -15.30
C MET A 202 -17.52 -4.06 -13.79
N MET A 203 -16.98 -5.01 -13.03
CA MET A 203 -16.91 -4.93 -11.57
C MET A 203 -15.51 -4.58 -11.06
N ALA A 204 -15.48 -4.04 -9.85
CA ALA A 204 -14.26 -3.87 -9.08
C ALA A 204 -13.76 -5.24 -8.60
N ASP A 205 -12.45 -5.48 -8.64
CA ASP A 205 -11.84 -6.69 -8.07
C ASP A 205 -11.96 -6.69 -6.55
N GLU A 206 -11.81 -5.50 -5.95
CA GLU A 206 -12.05 -5.29 -4.53
C GLU A 206 -12.94 -4.07 -4.31
N ILE A 207 -13.98 -4.23 -3.48
CA ILE A 207 -14.76 -3.13 -2.94
C ILE A 207 -14.60 -3.17 -1.43
N SER A 208 -13.94 -2.16 -0.86
CA SER A 208 -13.78 -2.02 0.58
C SER A 208 -14.49 -0.77 1.09
N SER A 209 -15.03 -0.87 2.29
CA SER A 209 -15.67 0.24 2.99
C SER A 209 -14.93 0.49 4.29
N PHE A 210 -14.59 1.74 4.57
CA PHE A 210 -13.94 2.14 5.82
C PHE A 210 -14.99 2.74 6.75
N LEU A 211 -15.15 2.14 7.92
CA LEU A 211 -16.11 2.57 8.93
C LEU A 211 -15.41 3.38 10.03
N SER A 212 -16.14 4.35 10.59
CA SER A 212 -15.72 5.08 11.79
C SER A 212 -15.70 4.12 12.98
N PRO A 213 -14.58 3.99 13.71
CA PRO A 213 -14.53 3.17 14.92
C PRO A 213 -15.49 3.63 16.02
N LYS A 214 -15.91 4.92 16.00
CA LYS A 214 -16.81 5.49 17.01
C LYS A 214 -18.28 5.38 16.62
N THR A 215 -18.61 5.66 15.36
CA THR A 215 -20.02 5.77 14.92
C THR A 215 -20.48 4.59 14.08
N ASN A 216 -19.56 3.71 13.68
CA ASN A 216 -19.77 2.61 12.73
C ASN A 216 -20.37 3.05 11.39
N LYS A 217 -20.32 4.35 11.08
CA LYS A 217 -20.79 4.91 9.82
C LYS A 217 -19.69 4.84 8.77
N LYS A 218 -20.11 4.71 7.51
CA LYS A 218 -19.22 4.66 6.36
C LYS A 218 -18.56 6.01 6.11
N ILE A 219 -17.23 6.05 6.13
CA ILE A 219 -16.47 7.27 5.88
C ILE A 219 -15.87 7.29 4.47
N CYS A 220 -15.41 6.14 3.97
CA CYS A 220 -14.81 6.04 2.64
C CYS A 220 -15.22 4.73 1.97
N SER A 221 -15.46 4.78 0.66
CA SER A 221 -15.53 3.61 -0.21
C SER A 221 -14.28 3.56 -1.08
N SER A 222 -13.65 2.40 -1.16
CA SER A 222 -12.58 2.12 -2.10
C SER A 222 -13.03 1.06 -3.08
N ARG A 223 -12.76 1.30 -4.36
CA ARG A 223 -12.96 0.35 -5.44
C ARG A 223 -11.63 0.18 -6.15
N ILE A 224 -11.10 -1.03 -6.17
CA ILE A 224 -9.83 -1.36 -6.82
C ILE A 224 -10.12 -2.20 -8.06
N LYS A 225 -9.42 -1.88 -9.14
CA LYS A 225 -9.38 -2.65 -10.38
C LYS A 225 -7.92 -2.88 -10.76
N LEU A 226 -7.59 -4.12 -11.13
CA LEU A 226 -6.28 -4.52 -11.61
C LEU A 226 -6.46 -5.18 -12.98
N LYS A 227 -5.78 -4.66 -14.00
CA LYS A 227 -5.86 -5.20 -15.36
C LYS A 227 -4.47 -5.29 -15.98
N PHE A 228 -4.27 -6.32 -16.79
CA PHE A 228 -3.18 -6.34 -17.75
C PHE A 228 -3.66 -5.62 -19.01
N GLU A 229 -2.89 -4.62 -19.44
CA GLU A 229 -3.19 -3.82 -20.62
C GLU A 229 -2.09 -3.98 -21.67
N GLU A 230 -2.48 -3.83 -22.93
CA GLU A 230 -1.53 -3.80 -24.02
C GLU A 230 -0.99 -2.36 -24.19
N PRO A 231 0.25 -2.18 -24.68
CA PRO A 231 0.81 -0.84 -24.88
C PRO A 231 -0.10 0.08 -25.71
N ASP A 232 -0.82 -0.48 -26.69
CA ASP A 232 -1.69 0.26 -27.59
C ASP A 232 -2.96 0.79 -26.93
N THR A 233 -3.46 0.16 -25.87
CA THR A 233 -4.68 0.59 -25.16
C THR A 233 -4.44 1.74 -24.19
N LEU A 234 -3.18 2.08 -23.93
CA LEU A 234 -2.83 3.11 -22.96
C LEU A 234 -3.22 4.53 -23.41
N PRO A 235 -3.58 5.40 -22.46
CA PRO A 235 -3.79 6.83 -22.74
C PRO A 235 -2.54 7.48 -23.33
N THR A 236 -2.74 8.41 -24.28
CA THR A 236 -1.65 9.11 -24.99
C THR A 236 -0.67 9.79 -24.03
N MET A 237 -1.16 10.44 -22.97
CA MET A 237 -0.31 11.08 -21.96
C MET A 237 0.65 10.09 -21.29
N VAL A 238 0.16 8.89 -20.95
CA VAL A 238 0.99 7.85 -20.32
C VAL A 238 2.01 7.30 -21.32
N LYS A 239 1.64 7.16 -22.59
CA LYS A 239 2.56 6.76 -23.66
C LYS A 239 3.70 7.77 -23.82
N GLU A 240 3.40 9.06 -23.79
CA GLU A 240 4.41 10.11 -23.89
C GLU A 240 5.32 10.18 -22.65
N ILE A 241 4.76 10.09 -21.44
CA ILE A 241 5.57 10.04 -20.18
C ILE A 241 6.53 8.85 -20.21
N ARG A 242 6.06 7.69 -20.68
CA ARG A 242 6.88 6.47 -20.73
C ARG A 242 7.89 6.47 -21.87
N LYS A 243 7.81 7.40 -22.82
CA LYS A 243 8.61 7.35 -24.05
C LYS A 243 10.08 7.54 -23.72
N ASP A 244 10.81 6.43 -23.70
CA ASP A 244 12.26 6.45 -23.62
C ASP A 244 12.81 7.07 -24.92
N LYS A 245 13.29 8.31 -24.82
CA LYS A 245 13.88 9.04 -25.95
C LYS A 245 15.27 8.51 -26.32
N ASN A 246 15.88 7.70 -25.46
CA ASN A 246 17.26 7.24 -25.63
C ASN A 246 17.37 5.89 -26.35
N ASN A 247 16.27 5.13 -26.49
CA ASN A 247 16.26 3.86 -27.21
C ASN A 247 15.49 3.97 -28.54
N PRO A 248 16.17 4.17 -29.67
CA PRO A 248 15.54 4.30 -30.98
C PRO A 248 14.91 2.99 -31.52
N PHE A 249 15.20 1.84 -30.90
CA PHE A 249 14.72 0.51 -31.35
C PHE A 249 13.70 -0.12 -30.42
N ARG A 250 13.03 0.68 -29.58
CA ARG A 250 12.06 0.17 -28.61
C ARG A 250 10.88 -0.58 -29.27
N ASP A 251 10.51 -0.16 -30.47
CA ASP A 251 9.48 -0.80 -31.29
C ASP A 251 9.86 -2.21 -31.77
N MET A 252 11.15 -2.55 -31.78
CA MET A 252 11.66 -3.88 -32.11
C MET A 252 11.83 -4.80 -30.90
N LEU A 253 11.67 -4.29 -29.68
CA LEU A 253 11.77 -5.08 -28.46
C LEU A 253 10.47 -5.87 -28.19
N PRO A 254 10.54 -6.97 -27.42
CA PRO A 254 9.35 -7.67 -26.95
C PRO A 254 8.37 -6.71 -26.28
N LYS A 255 7.07 -6.94 -26.48
CA LYS A 255 6.03 -6.14 -25.83
C LYS A 255 6.17 -6.23 -24.31
N GLU A 256 6.20 -5.08 -23.66
CA GLU A 256 6.22 -4.99 -22.20
C GLU A 256 4.85 -5.40 -21.63
N ASP A 257 4.85 -6.16 -20.53
CA ASP A 257 3.65 -6.43 -19.75
C ASP A 257 3.30 -5.21 -18.90
N ILE A 258 2.07 -4.71 -19.04
CA ILE A 258 1.63 -3.49 -18.35
C ILE A 258 0.51 -3.83 -17.37
N ILE A 259 0.78 -3.56 -16.09
CA ILE A 259 -0.21 -3.69 -15.03
C ILE A 259 -0.83 -2.32 -14.77
N HIS A 260 -2.12 -2.18 -15.08
CA HIS A 260 -2.91 -1.01 -14.74
C HIS A 260 -3.66 -1.24 -13.43
N TYR A 261 -3.18 -0.58 -12.37
CA TYR A 261 -3.82 -0.51 -11.06
C TYR A 261 -4.64 0.78 -10.96
N MET A 262 -5.96 0.65 -10.77
CA MET A 262 -6.88 1.76 -10.60
C MET A 262 -7.55 1.65 -9.23
N ARG A 263 -7.53 2.74 -8.47
CA ARG A 263 -8.21 2.84 -7.17
C ARG A 263 -9.12 4.06 -7.14
N ASP A 264 -10.41 3.80 -7.21
CA ASP A 264 -11.46 4.81 -7.05
C ASP A 264 -11.78 4.98 -5.56
N LEU A 265 -11.55 6.18 -5.03
CA LEU A 265 -11.92 6.54 -3.67
C LEU A 265 -13.12 7.48 -3.67
N VAL A 266 -14.13 7.16 -2.87
CA VAL A 266 -15.30 8.01 -2.66
C VAL A 266 -15.43 8.32 -1.18
N MET A 267 -15.21 9.59 -0.85
CA MET A 267 -15.38 10.10 0.51
C MET A 267 -16.86 10.33 0.82
N HIS A 268 -17.30 9.78 1.95
CA HIS A 268 -18.64 9.94 2.51
C HIS A 268 -18.51 10.74 3.80
N PRO A 269 -18.54 12.08 3.75
CA PRO A 269 -18.46 12.88 4.96
C PRO A 269 -19.61 12.51 5.90
N LEU A 270 -19.28 12.29 7.17
CA LEU A 270 -20.22 11.82 8.21
C LEU A 270 -21.38 12.78 8.45
N THR A 271 -21.21 14.06 8.08
CA THR A 271 -22.22 15.09 8.30
C THR A 271 -22.38 15.99 7.07
N LYS A 272 -23.63 16.25 6.67
CA LYS A 272 -24.00 17.29 5.69
C LYS A 272 -23.90 18.72 6.27
N HIS A 273 -23.66 18.86 7.57
CA HIS A 273 -23.64 20.13 8.28
C HIS A 273 -22.21 20.47 8.75
N GLY A 274 -21.71 21.64 8.35
CA GLY A 274 -20.32 22.09 8.58
C GLY A 274 -19.88 22.15 10.06
N LEU A 275 -20.83 22.27 11.00
CA LEU A 275 -20.57 22.40 12.45
C LEU A 275 -20.01 21.14 13.14
N GLU A 276 -20.09 19.96 12.52
CA GLU A 276 -19.53 18.73 13.09
C GLU A 276 -18.18 18.32 12.51
N ARG A 277 -17.74 18.95 11.40
CA ARG A 277 -16.43 18.65 10.80
C ARG A 277 -15.28 19.02 11.75
N GLU A 278 -15.42 20.11 12.49
CA GLU A 278 -14.43 20.56 13.49
C GLU A 278 -14.38 19.64 14.72
N ARG A 279 -15.48 18.96 15.05
CA ARG A 279 -15.53 18.05 16.20
C ARG A 279 -14.83 16.71 15.96
N PHE A 280 -14.62 16.31 14.70
CA PHE A 280 -14.02 15.02 14.35
C PHE A 280 -12.94 15.11 13.25
N PRO A 281 -11.82 15.84 13.48
CA PRO A 281 -10.78 16.05 12.47
C PRO A 281 -10.09 14.76 12.01
N ARG A 282 -10.05 13.72 12.86
CA ARG A 282 -9.49 12.40 12.53
C ARG A 282 -10.19 11.70 11.35
N GLU A 283 -11.45 12.03 11.09
CA GLU A 283 -12.27 11.37 10.07
C GLU A 283 -12.37 12.20 8.77
N ASN A 284 -11.61 13.30 8.68
CA ASN A 284 -11.62 14.19 7.53
C ASN A 284 -10.37 14.07 6.64
N ASN A 285 -9.24 13.60 7.19
CA ASN A 285 -7.97 13.46 6.48
C ASN A 285 -7.56 11.99 6.39
N PHE A 286 -7.31 11.51 5.17
CA PHE A 286 -7.00 10.11 4.90
C PHE A 286 -5.67 10.04 4.18
N THR A 287 -4.73 9.29 4.76
CA THR A 287 -3.52 8.91 4.06
C THR A 287 -3.76 7.59 3.37
N LEU A 288 -3.66 7.60 2.04
CA LEU A 288 -3.70 6.38 1.25
C LEU A 288 -2.33 5.70 1.29
N VAL A 289 -2.28 4.45 1.74
CA VAL A 289 -1.06 3.64 1.66
C VAL A 289 -1.31 2.48 0.70
N THR A 290 -0.63 2.50 -0.44
CA THR A 290 -0.61 1.40 -1.41
C THR A 290 0.68 0.63 -1.24
N ARG A 291 0.58 -0.69 -1.02
CA ARG A 291 1.73 -1.58 -0.88
C ARG A 291 1.79 -2.51 -2.07
N ILE A 292 2.89 -2.45 -2.82
CA ILE A 292 3.16 -3.33 -3.95
C ILE A 292 4.30 -4.25 -3.52
N ARG A 293 4.03 -5.56 -3.50
CA ARG A 293 5.06 -6.57 -3.21
C ARG A 293 5.69 -7.02 -4.52
N LEU A 294 7.01 -6.99 -4.57
CA LEU A 294 7.77 -7.36 -5.77
C LEU A 294 8.44 -8.74 -5.67
N ASP A 295 8.35 -9.40 -4.51
CA ASP A 295 9.11 -10.64 -4.19
C ASP A 295 9.01 -11.72 -5.28
N ASP A 296 7.83 -11.90 -5.88
CA ASP A 296 7.62 -12.92 -6.89
C ASP A 296 8.20 -12.52 -8.25
N PHE A 297 8.29 -11.23 -8.57
CA PHE A 297 8.97 -10.74 -9.78
C PHE A 297 10.49 -10.87 -9.65
N LEU A 298 11.04 -10.66 -8.46
CA LEU A 298 12.49 -10.73 -8.22
C LEU A 298 13.05 -12.16 -8.42
N LYS A 299 12.23 -13.19 -8.15
CA LYS A 299 12.63 -14.60 -8.30
C LYS A 299 12.91 -15.01 -9.75
N GLU A 300 12.23 -14.35 -10.69
CA GLU A 300 12.35 -14.60 -12.13
C GLU A 300 13.51 -13.78 -12.76
N MET A 301 14.23 -12.99 -11.97
CA MET A 301 15.37 -12.21 -12.45
C MET A 301 16.66 -13.04 -12.43
N ASP A 302 17.51 -12.81 -13.44
CA ASP A 302 18.86 -13.35 -13.48
C ASP A 302 19.72 -12.90 -12.29
N ASP A 303 20.77 -13.68 -11.99
CA ASP A 303 21.73 -13.31 -10.95
C ASP A 303 22.39 -11.95 -11.26
N PRO A 304 22.51 -11.07 -10.25
CA PRO A 304 22.89 -9.69 -10.46
C PRO A 304 24.39 -9.54 -10.77
N ASN A 305 25.23 -10.49 -10.36
CA ASN A 305 26.68 -10.37 -10.51
C ASN A 305 27.09 -10.68 -11.95
N ASP A 306 27.46 -9.65 -12.70
CA ASP A 306 28.06 -9.77 -14.03
C ASP A 306 29.43 -9.06 -14.02
N VAL A 307 30.41 -9.63 -14.72
CA VAL A 307 31.75 -9.04 -14.80
C VAL A 307 31.92 -8.46 -16.20
N VAL A 308 31.99 -7.14 -16.28
CA VAL A 308 32.24 -6.44 -17.55
C VAL A 308 33.70 -6.09 -17.61
N PHE A 309 34.40 -6.65 -18.60
CA PHE A 309 35.77 -6.28 -18.89
C PHE A 309 35.79 -4.98 -19.71
N ARG A 310 36.53 -3.97 -19.25
CA ARG A 310 36.84 -2.78 -20.04
C ARG A 310 38.35 -2.63 -20.14
N MET A 311 38.79 -2.13 -21.28
CA MET A 311 40.17 -1.73 -21.48
C MET A 311 40.35 -0.33 -20.90
N ASP A 312 41.35 -0.13 -20.05
CA ASP A 312 41.68 1.20 -19.53
C ASP A 312 42.19 2.06 -20.70
N PRO A 313 41.62 3.25 -20.97
CA PRO A 313 42.10 4.14 -22.01
C PRO A 313 43.56 4.59 -21.83
N ASN A 314 44.10 4.50 -20.61
CA ASN A 314 45.43 4.99 -20.24
C ASN A 314 46.43 3.89 -19.84
N ALA A 315 46.00 2.63 -19.76
CA ALA A 315 46.85 1.50 -19.41
C ALA A 315 46.51 0.28 -20.27
N ASP A 316 47.51 -0.49 -20.69
CA ASP A 316 47.32 -1.70 -21.53
C ASP A 316 46.90 -2.91 -20.66
N GLU A 317 46.00 -2.66 -19.70
CA GLU A 317 45.49 -3.63 -18.73
C GLU A 317 43.96 -3.75 -18.84
N LEU A 318 43.47 -4.98 -18.62
CA LEU A 318 42.05 -5.28 -18.58
C LEU A 318 41.52 -4.97 -17.17
N ASP A 319 40.66 -3.96 -17.08
CA ASP A 319 39.94 -3.65 -15.84
C ASP A 319 38.67 -4.50 -15.75
N GLN A 320 38.43 -5.07 -14.56
CA GLN A 320 37.24 -5.86 -14.25
C GLN A 320 36.24 -4.98 -13.52
N LEU A 321 35.19 -4.58 -14.22
CA LEU A 321 34.11 -3.80 -13.65
C LEU A 321 32.99 -4.75 -13.21
N ASN A 322 32.86 -4.94 -11.90
CA ASN A 322 31.70 -5.61 -11.32
C ASN A 322 30.45 -4.77 -11.67
N SER A 323 29.61 -5.29 -12.55
CA SER A 323 28.36 -4.68 -12.95
C SER A 323 27.21 -5.46 -12.36
N GLU A 324 26.26 -4.76 -11.75
CA GLU A 324 25.00 -5.37 -11.36
C GLU A 324 24.06 -5.39 -12.57
N ARG A 325 23.58 -6.58 -12.97
CA ARG A 325 22.48 -6.68 -13.93
C ARG A 325 21.22 -6.13 -13.26
N VAL A 326 20.65 -5.09 -13.87
CA VAL A 326 19.48 -4.38 -13.37
C VAL A 326 18.32 -4.40 -14.36
N TYR A 327 17.12 -4.34 -13.82
CA TYR A 327 15.86 -4.28 -14.54
C TYR A 327 15.16 -2.96 -14.20
N HIS A 328 14.59 -2.31 -15.20
CA HIS A 328 13.87 -1.05 -15.03
C HIS A 328 12.37 -1.27 -15.03
N LEU A 329 11.72 -0.94 -13.91
CA LEU A 329 10.27 -0.91 -13.77
C LEU A 329 9.79 0.54 -13.82
N HIS A 330 9.05 0.91 -14.85
CA HIS A 330 8.43 2.22 -14.94
C HIS A 330 7.11 2.26 -14.17
N LEU A 331 7.07 3.07 -13.11
CA LEU A 331 5.89 3.36 -12.30
C LEU A 331 5.35 4.75 -12.67
N VAL A 332 4.20 4.77 -13.36
CA VAL A 332 3.47 6.01 -13.63
C VAL A 332 2.26 6.08 -12.71
N ILE A 333 2.21 7.12 -11.88
CA ILE A 333 1.12 7.40 -10.95
C ILE A 333 0.32 8.56 -11.52
N ARG A 334 -1.01 8.39 -11.60
CA ARG A 334 -1.95 9.46 -11.94
C ARG A 334 -2.89 9.68 -10.78
N GLU A 335 -2.94 10.90 -10.28
CA GLU A 335 -3.89 11.35 -9.26
C GLU A 335 -4.93 12.23 -9.94
N TYR A 336 -6.19 11.80 -9.89
CA TYR A 336 -7.28 12.48 -10.59
C TYR A 336 -8.46 12.74 -9.66
N ALA A 337 -8.87 14.00 -9.54
CA ALA A 337 -10.06 14.41 -8.82
C ALA A 337 -10.79 15.54 -9.57
N LYS A 338 -11.84 15.18 -10.31
CA LYS A 338 -12.66 16.13 -11.09
C LYS A 338 -13.21 17.32 -10.29
N LYS A 339 -13.53 17.12 -9.00
CA LYS A 339 -14.11 18.18 -8.14
C LYS A 339 -13.09 19.20 -7.66
N GLU A 340 -11.81 18.80 -7.61
CA GLU A 340 -10.71 19.62 -7.11
C GLU A 340 -9.81 20.10 -8.26
N ASP A 341 -10.25 19.88 -9.50
CA ASP A 341 -9.49 20.15 -10.74
C ASP A 341 -8.06 19.58 -10.70
N LEU A 342 -7.93 18.40 -10.08
CA LEU A 342 -6.65 17.71 -9.93
C LEU A 342 -6.51 16.67 -11.04
N ASP A 343 -5.45 16.78 -11.85
CA ASP A 343 -5.00 15.73 -12.77
C ASP A 343 -3.47 15.77 -12.83
N VAL A 344 -2.83 15.11 -11.86
CA VAL A 344 -1.38 15.15 -11.67
C VAL A 344 -0.79 13.80 -12.04
N TYR A 345 0.32 13.84 -12.77
CA TYR A 345 1.10 12.66 -13.09
C TYR A 345 2.40 12.67 -12.30
N SER A 346 2.96 11.50 -12.04
CA SER A 346 4.31 11.33 -11.51
C SER A 346 4.92 10.08 -12.12
N HIS A 347 6.20 10.14 -12.46
CA HIS A 347 6.91 9.04 -13.09
C HIS A 347 8.16 8.71 -12.31
N TYR A 348 8.27 7.43 -11.94
CA TYR A 348 9.42 6.88 -11.28
C TYR A 348 9.94 5.69 -12.07
N THR A 349 11.25 5.58 -12.19
CA THR A 349 11.90 4.36 -12.64
C THR A 349 12.48 3.66 -11.42
N ILE A 350 11.94 2.49 -11.11
CA ILE A 350 12.40 1.64 -10.03
C ILE A 350 13.43 0.69 -10.64
N VAL A 351 14.67 0.80 -10.19
CA VAL A 351 15.76 -0.04 -10.64
C VAL A 351 15.86 -1.23 -9.70
N LEU A 352 15.67 -2.42 -10.25
CA LEU A 352 15.56 -3.69 -9.52
C LEU A 352 16.70 -4.62 -9.91
N ASN A 353 17.13 -5.46 -8.97
CA ASN A 353 17.94 -6.63 -9.23
C ASN A 353 17.34 -7.81 -8.43
N LYS A 354 17.89 -9.03 -8.56
CA LYS A 354 17.39 -10.21 -7.83
C LYS A 354 17.38 -10.03 -6.30
N SER A 355 18.25 -9.19 -5.76
CA SER A 355 18.35 -8.89 -4.33
C SER A 355 17.33 -7.86 -3.85
N GLY A 356 16.71 -7.09 -4.75
CA GLY A 356 15.66 -6.13 -4.41
C GLY A 356 15.72 -4.82 -5.19
N ILE A 357 15.27 -3.75 -4.53
CA ILE A 357 15.30 -2.40 -5.07
C ILE A 357 16.71 -1.83 -4.89
N VAL A 358 17.38 -1.52 -5.99
CA VAL A 358 18.69 -0.86 -5.99
C VAL A 358 18.52 0.64 -5.75
N ARG A 359 17.59 1.26 -6.48
CA ARG A 359 17.27 2.69 -6.36
C ARG A 359 15.94 3.04 -7.01
N ILE A 360 15.44 4.23 -6.68
CA ILE A 360 14.25 4.82 -7.27
C ILE A 360 14.64 6.19 -7.83
N GLU A 361 14.39 6.39 -9.11
CA GLU A 361 14.71 7.64 -9.81
C GLU A 361 13.41 8.32 -10.23
N GLN A 362 13.18 9.55 -9.75
CA GLN A 362 12.08 10.38 -10.23
C GLN A 362 12.45 10.94 -11.60
N MET A 363 11.62 10.64 -12.60
CA MET A 363 11.81 11.10 -13.96
C MET A 363 11.13 12.46 -14.15
N PRO A 364 11.77 13.40 -14.88
CA PRO A 364 11.12 14.66 -15.22
C PRO A 364 9.88 14.37 -16.05
N LEU A 365 8.78 15.00 -15.67
CA LEU A 365 7.62 15.12 -16.54
C LEU A 365 7.95 16.17 -17.62
N LEU A 366 7.27 16.06 -18.77
CA LEU A 366 7.48 16.92 -19.95
C LEU A 366 7.66 18.40 -19.63
#